data_AF-A0A2I0ESJ1-F1
#
_entry.id   AF-A0A2I0ESJ1-F1
#
_cell.length_a   1.000
_cell.length_b   1.000
_cell.length_c   1.000
_cell.angle_alpha   90.00
_cell.angle_beta   90.00
_cell.angle_gamma   90.00
#
_symmetry.space_group_name_H-M   'P 1'
#
loop_
_entity.id
_entity.type
_entity.pdbx_description
1 polymer ?
#
loop_
_entity_poly.entity_id
_entity_poly.type
_entity_poly.pdbx_seq_one_letter_code
_entity_poly.pdbx_strand_id
1 'polypeptide(L)'
;MLSMKTTQNHTGVKISGDYFDLDELNQAIYKVIGKEGEYHGYEGSRLRILGVSSEIRHAAQGDRNVDFVFNGLHEHTKKQHGFIAPDKNIYFSVEVLWPELLYAAYALRDFVRLYGDKRGDLLADAYAPVIAKFQALVLECLQGHVPNEEYAAILEAFRKSPSVNDYAIQYVDLLNLKYIGMTRQQREKSLSAIAMKLTLQDSEYQAFRKQVISAATPGKQPIHEIGIQAKYPEQVEW
;
A
#
# COMPACT_ATOMS: atom_id res chain seq x y z
N MET A 1 12.94 -12.55 -0.29
CA MET A 1 13.05 -11.10 -0.58
C MET A 1 11.69 -10.54 -0.95
N LEU A 2 11.28 -9.46 -0.28
CA LEU A 2 10.08 -8.68 -0.61
C LEU A 2 10.11 -8.17 -2.07
N SER A 3 9.00 -8.36 -2.78
CA SER A 3 8.85 -8.04 -4.20
C SER A 3 7.42 -7.61 -4.51
N MET A 4 7.25 -6.85 -5.59
CA MET A 4 5.95 -6.36 -6.06
C MET A 4 5.82 -6.56 -7.56
N LYS A 5 4.64 -6.96 -8.00
CA LYS A 5 4.32 -7.10 -9.42
C LYS A 5 2.86 -6.78 -9.67
N THR A 6 2.55 -6.04 -10.73
CA THR A 6 1.16 -5.84 -11.15
C THR A 6 0.47 -7.19 -11.37
N THR A 7 -0.81 -7.26 -11.02
CA THR A 7 -1.64 -8.45 -11.24
C THR A 7 -1.98 -8.60 -12.72
N GLN A 8 -2.47 -9.78 -13.13
CA GLN A 8 -2.67 -10.11 -14.54
C GLN A 8 -3.64 -9.16 -15.25
N ASN A 9 -4.71 -8.76 -14.56
CA ASN A 9 -5.71 -7.82 -15.07
C ASN A 9 -5.44 -6.36 -14.68
N HIS A 10 -4.25 -6.08 -14.14
CA HIS A 10 -3.79 -4.74 -13.79
C HIS A 10 -4.69 -4.05 -12.73
N THR A 11 -5.46 -4.84 -11.98
CA THR A 11 -6.37 -4.35 -10.95
C THR A 11 -5.63 -3.91 -9.69
N GLY A 12 -4.50 -4.56 -9.43
CA GLY A 12 -3.69 -4.27 -8.27
C GLY A 12 -2.26 -4.76 -8.41
N VAL A 13 -1.64 -4.98 -7.26
CA VAL A 13 -0.26 -5.40 -7.13
C VAL A 13 -0.21 -6.60 -6.20
N LYS A 14 0.47 -7.66 -6.64
CA LYS A 14 0.86 -8.78 -5.81
C LYS A 14 2.11 -8.42 -5.02
N ILE A 15 2.00 -8.39 -3.69
CA ILE A 15 3.11 -8.21 -2.76
C ILE A 15 3.56 -9.60 -2.32
N SER A 16 4.84 -9.93 -2.49
CA SER A 16 5.35 -11.28 -2.20
C SER A 16 6.71 -11.27 -1.51
N GLY A 17 6.91 -12.18 -0.56
CA GLY A 17 8.18 -12.40 0.12
C GLY A 17 8.14 -13.72 0.90
N ASP A 18 9.23 -14.05 1.57
CA ASP A 18 9.20 -15.11 2.57
C ASP A 18 8.50 -14.62 3.86
N TYR A 19 8.40 -15.50 4.87
CA TYR A 19 7.78 -15.14 6.14
C TYR A 19 8.43 -13.92 6.80
N PHE A 20 9.76 -13.85 6.81
CA PHE A 20 10.48 -12.77 7.49
C PHE A 20 10.34 -11.44 6.75
N ASP A 21 10.32 -11.46 5.41
CA ASP A 21 10.05 -10.26 4.62
C ASP A 21 8.68 -9.63 4.98
N LEU A 22 7.63 -10.45 5.06
CA LEU A 22 6.26 -9.96 5.32
C LEU A 22 6.05 -9.60 6.80
N ASP A 23 6.66 -10.35 7.72
CA ASP A 23 6.58 -10.08 9.15
C ASP A 23 7.36 -8.80 9.52
N GLU A 24 8.56 -8.60 8.97
CA GLU A 24 9.34 -7.37 9.17
C GLU A 24 8.56 -6.13 8.70
N LEU A 25 7.95 -6.21 7.50
CA LEU A 25 7.11 -5.14 6.97
C LEU A 25 5.92 -4.84 7.88
N ASN A 26 5.21 -5.88 8.36
CA ASN A 26 4.11 -5.70 9.29
C ASN A 26 4.57 -5.02 10.59
N GLN A 27 5.64 -5.51 11.21
CA GLN A 27 6.17 -4.92 12.43
C GLN A 27 6.55 -3.44 12.24
N ALA A 28 7.19 -3.11 11.11
CA ALA A 28 7.53 -1.74 10.77
C ALA A 28 6.30 -0.85 10.60
N ILE A 29 5.25 -1.34 9.92
CA ILE A 29 3.99 -0.60 9.75
C ILE A 29 3.37 -0.30 11.12
N TYR A 30 3.17 -1.33 11.96
CA TYR A 30 2.57 -1.14 13.30
C TYR A 30 3.38 -0.17 14.17
N LYS A 31 4.71 -0.20 14.06
CA LYS A 31 5.58 0.69 14.82
C LYS A 31 5.46 2.15 14.36
N VAL A 32 5.48 2.37 13.05
CA VAL A 32 5.52 3.72 12.45
C VAL A 32 4.16 4.41 12.52
N ILE A 33 3.05 3.69 12.30
CA ILE A 33 1.71 4.31 12.33
C ILE A 33 1.20 4.62 13.75
N GLY A 34 1.90 4.14 14.77
CA GLY A 34 1.57 4.37 16.18
C GLY A 34 0.29 3.66 16.65
N LYS A 35 -0.01 3.89 17.92
CA LYS A 35 -1.22 3.39 18.59
C LYS A 35 -2.45 4.18 18.14
N GLU A 36 -3.62 3.61 18.42
CA GLU A 36 -4.88 4.32 18.22
C GLU A 36 -4.90 5.63 19.03
N GLY A 37 -5.38 6.71 18.42
CA GLY A 37 -5.40 8.05 19.02
C GLY A 37 -4.04 8.72 19.19
N GLU A 38 -2.94 8.11 18.72
CA GLU A 38 -1.60 8.68 18.89
C GLU A 38 -1.33 9.89 17.98
N TYR A 39 -1.87 9.86 16.76
CA TYR A 39 -1.70 10.93 15.77
C TYR A 39 -3.08 11.46 15.34
N HIS A 40 -3.48 12.58 15.94
CA HIS A 40 -4.78 13.21 15.70
C HIS A 40 -4.95 13.67 14.25
N GLY A 41 -6.11 13.35 13.68
CA GLY A 41 -6.48 13.65 12.30
C GLY A 41 -5.93 12.64 11.28
N TYR A 42 -5.17 11.64 11.72
CA TYR A 42 -4.65 10.57 10.87
C TYR A 42 -5.37 9.23 11.08
N GLU A 43 -6.41 9.18 11.92
CA GLU A 43 -7.12 7.96 12.27
C GLU A 43 -7.67 7.23 11.03
N GLY A 44 -8.27 7.98 10.10
CA GLY A 44 -8.75 7.43 8.84
C GLY A 44 -7.64 6.78 8.01
N SER A 45 -6.53 7.51 7.78
CA SER A 45 -5.39 6.99 7.02
C SER A 45 -4.73 5.78 7.71
N ARG A 46 -4.68 5.78 9.05
CA ARG A 46 -4.20 4.66 9.86
C ARG A 46 -5.04 3.41 9.61
N LEU A 47 -6.38 3.54 9.56
CA LEU A 47 -7.27 2.42 9.27
C LEU A 47 -7.02 1.81 7.87
N ARG A 48 -6.77 2.64 6.85
CA ARG A 48 -6.42 2.15 5.49
C ARG A 48 -5.12 1.36 5.48
N ILE A 49 -4.07 1.91 6.09
CA ILE A 49 -2.77 1.24 6.20
C ILE A 49 -2.89 -0.07 7.00
N LEU A 50 -3.68 -0.08 8.07
CA LEU A 50 -3.96 -1.30 8.83
C LEU A 50 -4.70 -2.35 8.00
N GLY A 51 -5.60 -1.95 7.10
CA GLY A 51 -6.24 -2.87 6.15
C GLY A 51 -5.20 -3.58 5.28
N VAL A 52 -4.27 -2.83 4.68
CA VAL A 52 -3.16 -3.39 3.89
C VAL A 52 -2.25 -4.29 4.73
N SER A 53 -1.88 -3.85 5.94
CA SER A 53 -1.07 -4.65 6.86
C SER A 53 -1.78 -5.95 7.29
N SER A 54 -3.10 -5.92 7.49
CA SER A 54 -3.89 -7.11 7.79
C SER A 54 -3.76 -8.15 6.68
N GLU A 55 -3.92 -7.73 5.42
CA GLU A 55 -3.78 -8.61 4.26
C GLU A 55 -2.37 -9.21 4.13
N ILE A 56 -1.33 -8.40 4.36
CA ILE A 56 0.07 -8.86 4.37
C ILE A 56 0.29 -9.88 5.50
N ARG A 57 -0.27 -9.65 6.69
CA ARG A 57 -0.18 -10.56 7.84
C ARG A 57 -0.86 -11.90 7.54
N HIS A 58 -2.05 -11.88 6.96
CA HIS A 58 -2.76 -13.10 6.56
C HIS A 58 -1.98 -13.89 5.52
N ALA A 59 -1.31 -13.22 4.57
CA ALA A 59 -0.40 -13.91 3.65
C ALA A 59 0.75 -14.59 4.39
N ALA A 60 1.42 -13.90 5.31
CA ALA A 60 2.51 -14.48 6.11
C ALA A 60 2.07 -15.70 6.95
N GLN A 61 0.78 -15.80 7.28
CA GLN A 61 0.18 -16.93 7.99
C GLN A 61 -0.20 -18.10 7.07
N GLY A 62 -0.10 -17.93 5.75
CA GLY A 62 -0.52 -18.92 4.76
C GLY A 62 -2.01 -18.87 4.41
N ASP A 63 -2.75 -17.85 4.86
CA ASP A 63 -4.20 -17.69 4.59
C ASP A 63 -4.50 -17.07 3.21
N ARG A 64 -3.46 -16.86 2.39
CA ARG A 64 -3.52 -16.31 1.03
C ARG A 64 -2.73 -17.20 0.08
N ASN A 65 -1.92 -16.61 -0.78
CA ASN A 65 -1.19 -17.33 -1.82
C ASN A 65 0.12 -17.91 -1.30
N VAL A 66 0.46 -19.10 -1.76
CA VAL A 66 1.73 -19.80 -1.45
C VAL A 66 2.39 -20.23 -2.76
N ASP A 67 3.60 -19.70 -3.00
CA ASP A 67 4.40 -19.94 -4.20
C ASP A 67 5.71 -20.66 -3.82
N PHE A 68 6.21 -21.55 -4.68
CA PHE A 68 7.51 -22.21 -4.51
C PHE A 68 8.55 -21.60 -5.45
N VAL A 69 9.53 -20.90 -4.89
CA VAL A 69 10.53 -20.11 -5.64
C VAL A 69 11.90 -20.76 -5.54
N PHE A 70 12.58 -20.95 -6.67
CA PHE A 70 13.93 -21.53 -6.70
C PHE A 70 14.91 -20.74 -5.83
N ASN A 71 15.67 -21.42 -4.97
CA ASN A 71 16.54 -20.80 -3.97
C ASN A 71 18.03 -20.76 -4.34
N GLY A 72 18.38 -21.12 -5.57
CA GLY A 72 19.77 -21.17 -6.04
C GLY A 72 20.49 -22.50 -5.75
N LEU A 73 19.86 -23.45 -5.05
CA LEU A 73 20.49 -24.72 -4.71
C LEU A 73 20.39 -25.73 -5.86
N HIS A 74 21.49 -25.88 -6.59
CA HIS A 74 21.61 -26.85 -7.69
C HIS A 74 21.99 -28.25 -7.22
N GLU A 75 21.59 -29.27 -7.98
CA GLU A 75 21.93 -30.69 -7.72
C GLU A 75 23.42 -30.95 -7.54
N HIS A 76 24.27 -30.28 -8.33
CA HIS A 76 25.72 -30.39 -8.18
C HIS A 76 26.19 -29.95 -6.79
N THR A 77 25.72 -28.79 -6.33
CA THR A 77 26.03 -28.25 -5.00
C THR A 77 25.54 -29.15 -3.88
N LYS A 78 24.32 -29.72 -4.01
CA LYS A 78 23.78 -30.70 -3.05
C LYS A 78 24.69 -31.92 -2.93
N LYS A 79 25.12 -32.49 -4.05
CA LYS A 79 26.02 -33.66 -4.09
C LYS A 79 27.40 -33.35 -3.53
N GLN A 80 27.99 -32.22 -3.93
CA GLN A 80 29.33 -31.81 -3.49
C GLN A 80 29.41 -31.63 -1.97
N HIS A 81 28.36 -31.09 -1.35
CA HIS A 81 28.33 -30.81 0.09
C HIS A 81 27.54 -31.86 0.90
N GLY A 82 27.02 -32.90 0.27
CA GLY A 82 26.26 -33.97 0.93
C GLY A 82 24.94 -33.49 1.58
N PHE A 83 24.34 -32.41 1.10
CA PHE A 83 23.10 -31.87 1.66
C PHE A 83 21.86 -32.50 1.02
N ILE A 84 20.91 -32.93 1.84
CA ILE A 84 19.54 -33.26 1.43
C ILE A 84 18.66 -32.08 1.83
N ALA A 85 18.42 -31.17 0.89
CA ALA A 85 17.64 -29.97 1.13
C ALA A 85 16.76 -29.59 -0.09
N PRO A 86 15.60 -28.95 0.11
CA PRO A 86 14.79 -28.40 -0.96
C PRO A 86 15.56 -27.37 -1.80
N ASP A 87 15.32 -27.36 -3.10
CA ASP A 87 15.82 -26.33 -4.03
C ASP A 87 14.85 -25.15 -4.20
N LYS A 88 13.77 -25.12 -3.42
CA LYS A 88 12.79 -24.06 -3.42
C LYS A 88 12.53 -23.55 -2.02
N ASN A 89 12.35 -22.23 -1.93
CA ASN A 89 11.81 -21.54 -0.77
C ASN A 89 10.30 -21.38 -0.93
N ILE A 90 9.61 -21.23 0.20
CA ILE A 90 8.19 -20.89 0.24
C ILE A 90 8.07 -19.37 0.27
N TYR A 91 7.33 -18.81 -0.67
CA TYR A 91 6.97 -17.41 -0.71
C TYR A 91 5.47 -17.29 -0.46
N PHE A 92 5.11 -16.30 0.34
CA PHE A 92 3.73 -15.92 0.58
C PHE A 92 3.40 -14.68 -0.25
N SER A 93 2.13 -14.51 -0.61
CA SER A 93 1.73 -13.27 -1.28
C SER A 93 0.25 -12.91 -1.10
N VAL A 94 -0.03 -11.63 -1.34
CA VAL A 94 -1.38 -11.06 -1.37
C VAL A 94 -1.49 -10.00 -2.45
N GLU A 95 -2.66 -9.90 -3.06
CA GLU A 95 -3.03 -8.84 -3.99
C GLU A 95 -3.69 -7.66 -3.26
N VAL A 96 -3.24 -6.45 -3.59
CA VAL A 96 -3.82 -5.19 -3.08
C VAL A 96 -4.16 -4.29 -4.26
N LEU A 97 -5.32 -3.64 -4.24
CA LEU A 97 -5.75 -2.74 -5.31
C LEU A 97 -4.74 -1.61 -5.52
N TRP A 98 -4.55 -1.20 -6.78
CA TRP A 98 -3.63 -0.12 -7.12
C TRP A 98 -3.92 1.19 -6.37
N PRO A 99 -5.16 1.73 -6.36
CA PRO A 99 -5.44 2.96 -5.63
C PRO A 99 -5.19 2.83 -4.12
N GLU A 100 -5.56 1.69 -3.52
CA GLU A 100 -5.31 1.41 -2.10
C GLU A 100 -3.81 1.41 -1.76
N LEU A 101 -3.01 0.68 -2.55
CA LEU A 101 -1.58 0.55 -2.30
C LEU A 101 -0.84 1.88 -2.49
N LEU A 102 -1.19 2.65 -3.53
CA LEU A 102 -0.64 3.97 -3.77
C LEU A 102 -0.99 4.94 -2.64
N TYR A 103 -2.24 4.90 -2.15
CA TYR A 103 -2.65 5.72 -1.02
C TYR A 103 -1.91 5.32 0.26
N ALA A 104 -1.78 4.03 0.56
CA ALA A 104 -1.06 3.55 1.73
C ALA A 104 0.42 3.98 1.70
N ALA A 105 1.09 3.82 0.56
CA ALA A 105 2.47 4.28 0.37
C ALA A 105 2.60 5.80 0.56
N TYR A 106 1.65 6.57 0.02
CA TYR A 106 1.60 8.02 0.20
C TYR A 106 1.38 8.43 1.66
N ALA A 107 0.38 7.85 2.34
CA ALA A 107 0.06 8.15 3.73
C ALA A 107 1.20 7.78 4.69
N LEU A 108 1.90 6.66 4.44
CA LEU A 108 3.07 6.24 5.23
C LEU A 108 4.18 7.30 5.27
N ARG A 109 4.30 8.18 4.27
CA ARG A 109 5.24 9.31 4.28
C ARG A 109 5.01 10.22 5.49
N ASP A 110 3.76 10.54 5.77
CA ASP A 110 3.41 11.42 6.88
C ASP A 110 3.62 10.70 8.22
N PHE A 111 3.29 9.40 8.31
CA PHE A 111 3.55 8.62 9.52
C PHE A 111 5.05 8.45 9.82
N VAL A 112 5.90 8.27 8.80
CA VAL A 112 7.36 8.25 8.99
C VAL A 112 7.85 9.59 9.55
N ARG A 113 7.34 10.71 9.04
CA ARG A 113 7.65 12.04 9.59
C ARG A 113 7.22 12.16 11.05
N LEU A 114 5.96 11.84 11.37
CA LEU A 114 5.43 11.91 12.74
C LEU A 114 6.19 11.00 13.71
N TYR A 115 6.53 9.79 13.26
CA TYR A 115 7.33 8.84 14.00
C TYR A 115 8.74 9.38 14.27
N GLY A 116 9.38 10.00 13.28
CA GLY A 116 10.66 10.68 13.42
C GLY A 116 10.61 11.86 14.38
N ASP A 117 9.61 12.74 14.25
CA ASP A 117 9.42 13.90 15.14
C ASP A 117 9.31 13.49 16.61
N LYS A 118 8.70 12.32 16.88
CA LYS A 118 8.57 11.76 18.23
C LYS A 118 9.81 11.02 18.71
N ARG A 119 10.45 10.24 17.84
CA ARG A 119 11.59 9.38 18.21
C ARG A 119 12.91 10.17 18.29
N GLY A 120 13.05 11.22 17.50
CA GLY A 120 14.32 11.92 17.27
C GLY A 120 15.13 11.25 16.15
N ASP A 121 16.41 10.97 16.41
CA ASP A 121 17.34 10.47 15.39
C ASP A 121 16.91 9.11 14.80
N LEU A 122 16.70 9.09 13.48
CA LEU A 122 16.34 7.90 12.71
C LEU A 122 17.55 7.14 12.17
N LEU A 123 18.78 7.61 12.36
CA LEU A 123 19.99 6.94 11.88
C LEU A 123 20.12 5.51 12.44
N ALA A 124 19.72 5.30 13.70
CA ALA A 124 19.71 4.00 14.36
C ALA A 124 18.31 3.34 14.38
N ASP A 125 17.39 3.76 13.50
CA ASP A 125 16.05 3.19 13.43
C ASP A 125 15.98 2.01 12.44
N ALA A 126 15.35 0.93 12.89
CA ALA A 126 15.20 -0.29 12.09
C ALA A 126 13.91 -0.32 11.25
N TYR A 127 12.94 0.58 11.50
CA TYR A 127 11.58 0.46 10.95
C TYR A 127 11.31 1.43 9.80
N ALA A 128 11.74 2.68 9.90
CA ALA A 128 11.63 3.70 8.86
C ALA A 128 12.34 3.26 7.56
N PRO A 129 13.54 2.63 7.58
CA PRO A 129 14.14 2.08 6.36
C PRO A 129 13.30 0.97 5.71
N VAL A 130 12.61 0.14 6.49
CA VAL A 130 11.70 -0.90 5.97
C VAL A 130 10.51 -0.26 5.27
N ILE A 131 9.91 0.78 5.86
CA ILE A 131 8.84 1.56 5.21
C ILE A 131 9.34 2.25 3.94
N ALA A 132 10.53 2.84 3.97
CA ALA A 132 11.12 3.47 2.78
C ALA A 132 11.36 2.46 1.65
N LYS A 133 11.84 1.24 1.98
CA LYS A 133 11.98 0.14 1.01
C LYS A 133 10.63 -0.28 0.44
N PHE A 134 9.59 -0.39 1.27
CA PHE A 134 8.23 -0.69 0.82
C PHE A 134 7.71 0.38 -0.16
N GLN A 135 7.82 1.66 0.20
CA GLN A 135 7.44 2.78 -0.66
C GLN A 135 8.22 2.78 -1.99
N ALA A 136 9.53 2.50 -1.94
CA ALA A 136 10.36 2.39 -3.13
C ALA A 136 9.89 1.26 -4.06
N LEU A 137 9.56 0.09 -3.52
CA LEU A 137 9.04 -1.04 -4.30
C LEU A 137 7.69 -0.74 -4.94
N VAL A 138 6.80 0.01 -4.25
CA VAL A 138 5.53 0.47 -4.84
C VAL A 138 5.78 1.39 -6.02
N LEU A 139 6.69 2.37 -5.86
CA LEU A 139 7.01 3.35 -6.90
C LEU A 139 7.77 2.72 -8.08
N GLU A 140 8.69 1.79 -7.82
CA GLU A 140 9.37 1.00 -8.86
C GLU A 140 8.38 0.15 -9.65
N CYS A 141 7.44 -0.52 -8.97
CA CYS A 141 6.38 -1.25 -9.64
C CYS A 141 5.51 -0.33 -10.51
N LEU A 142 5.18 0.87 -10.02
CA LEU A 142 4.42 1.87 -10.77
C LEU A 142 5.17 2.34 -12.02
N GLN A 143 6.48 2.60 -11.90
CA GLN A 143 7.34 3.06 -13.00
C GLN A 143 7.31 2.11 -14.21
N GLY A 144 7.25 0.79 -13.97
CA GLY A 144 7.15 -0.22 -15.04
C GLY A 144 5.83 -0.19 -15.82
N HIS A 145 4.85 0.62 -15.41
CA HIS A 145 3.49 0.61 -15.94
C HIS A 145 2.94 1.97 -16.34
N VAL A 146 3.71 3.04 -16.19
CA VAL A 146 3.33 4.39 -16.62
C VAL A 146 4.42 5.00 -17.49
N PRO A 147 4.10 5.93 -18.40
CA PRO A 147 5.11 6.64 -19.18
C PRO A 147 6.12 7.37 -18.29
N ASN A 148 7.40 7.37 -18.67
CA ASN A 148 8.49 7.97 -17.89
C ASN A 148 8.24 9.44 -17.51
N GLU A 149 7.67 10.22 -18.42
CA GLU A 149 7.34 11.63 -18.19
C GLU A 149 6.25 11.78 -17.12
N GLU A 150 5.24 10.92 -17.15
CA GLU A 150 4.17 10.90 -16.15
C GLU A 150 4.69 10.38 -14.80
N TYR A 151 5.58 9.38 -14.80
CA TYR A 151 6.23 8.90 -13.58
C TYR A 151 7.00 9.99 -12.84
N ALA A 152 7.77 10.81 -13.56
CA ALA A 152 8.51 11.92 -12.97
C ALA A 152 7.57 12.94 -12.32
N ALA A 153 6.45 13.25 -12.97
CA ALA A 153 5.42 14.13 -12.42
C ALA A 153 4.75 13.55 -11.16
N ILE A 154 4.46 12.24 -11.17
CA ILE A 154 3.91 11.53 -10.00
C ILE A 154 4.89 11.59 -8.83
N LEU A 155 6.17 11.29 -9.06
CA LEU A 155 7.18 11.29 -8.02
C LEU A 155 7.35 12.68 -7.38
N GLU A 156 7.33 13.74 -8.19
CA GLU A 156 7.33 15.12 -7.69
C GLU A 156 6.07 15.46 -6.90
N ALA A 157 4.90 14.98 -7.34
CA ALA A 157 3.66 15.13 -6.58
C ALA A 157 3.77 14.43 -5.22
N PHE A 158 4.14 13.14 -5.17
CA PHE A 158 4.34 12.39 -3.92
C PHE A 158 5.25 13.12 -2.91
N ARG A 159 6.29 13.82 -3.37
CA ARG A 159 7.20 14.59 -2.52
C ARG A 159 6.59 15.88 -1.99
N LYS A 160 5.90 16.63 -2.84
CA LYS A 160 5.40 17.99 -2.54
C LYS A 160 3.96 18.01 -2.03
N SER A 161 3.27 16.88 -2.12
CA SER A 161 1.85 16.81 -1.82
C SER A 161 1.52 17.17 -0.37
N PRO A 162 0.31 17.73 -0.13
CA PRO A 162 -0.14 18.11 1.21
C PRO A 162 -0.11 16.93 2.20
N SER A 163 -0.35 17.21 3.46
CA SER A 163 -0.50 16.14 4.44
C SER A 163 -1.80 15.36 4.22
N VAL A 164 -1.83 14.09 4.63
CA VAL A 164 -3.06 13.28 4.76
C VAL A 164 -3.81 13.51 6.07
N ASN A 165 -3.41 14.51 6.85
CA ASN A 165 -4.18 14.96 8.01
C ASN A 165 -5.60 15.36 7.61
N ASP A 166 -6.61 14.80 8.29
CA ASP A 166 -8.03 14.91 8.00
C ASP A 166 -8.37 14.63 6.51
N TYR A 167 -7.72 13.60 5.95
CA TYR A 167 -8.03 13.14 4.61
C TYR A 167 -9.40 12.42 4.57
N ALA A 168 -10.23 12.76 3.59
CA ALA A 168 -11.50 12.08 3.36
C ALA A 168 -11.26 10.70 2.70
N ILE A 169 -10.98 9.69 3.52
CA ILE A 169 -10.58 8.34 3.07
C ILE A 169 -11.60 7.65 2.17
N GLN A 170 -12.87 8.07 2.22
CA GLN A 170 -13.94 7.59 1.36
C GLN A 170 -13.66 7.88 -0.12
N TYR A 171 -12.81 8.87 -0.42
CA TYR A 171 -12.35 9.12 -1.78
C TYR A 171 -11.49 7.96 -2.31
N VAL A 172 -10.71 7.31 -1.43
CA VAL A 172 -9.94 6.11 -1.80
C VAL A 172 -10.88 4.96 -2.15
N ASP A 173 -11.99 4.80 -1.42
CA ASP A 173 -13.02 3.81 -1.75
C ASP A 173 -13.67 4.08 -3.11
N LEU A 174 -14.01 5.34 -3.39
CA LEU A 174 -14.55 5.74 -4.69
C LEU A 174 -13.59 5.38 -5.83
N LEU A 175 -12.28 5.66 -5.64
CA LEU A 175 -11.27 5.34 -6.63
C LEU A 175 -11.10 3.82 -6.79
N ASN A 176 -11.06 3.06 -5.69
CA ASN A 176 -10.99 1.61 -5.71
C ASN A 176 -12.16 0.98 -6.47
N LEU A 177 -13.40 1.33 -6.11
CA LEU A 177 -14.61 0.81 -6.75
C LEU A 177 -14.66 1.16 -8.24
N LYS A 178 -14.27 2.40 -8.58
CA LYS A 178 -14.16 2.81 -9.99
C LYS A 178 -13.12 1.98 -10.73
N TYR A 179 -11.96 1.76 -10.13
CA TYR A 179 -10.85 1.01 -10.73
C TYR A 179 -11.18 -0.48 -10.92
N ILE A 180 -11.89 -1.08 -9.97
CA ILE A 180 -12.43 -2.44 -10.09
C ILE A 180 -13.36 -2.54 -11.31
N GLY A 181 -14.25 -1.57 -11.51
CA GLY A 181 -15.20 -1.56 -12.63
C GLY A 181 -14.59 -1.31 -14.01
N MET A 182 -13.28 -1.03 -14.11
CA MET A 182 -12.60 -0.79 -15.39
C MET A 182 -12.15 -2.09 -16.05
N THR A 183 -12.03 -2.07 -17.38
CA THR A 183 -11.30 -3.11 -18.11
C THR A 183 -9.79 -2.96 -17.90
N ARG A 184 -9.02 -4.03 -18.13
CA ARG A 184 -7.55 -3.99 -18.08
C ARG A 184 -6.95 -2.81 -18.87
N GLN A 185 -7.41 -2.58 -20.11
CA GLN A 185 -6.90 -1.48 -20.94
C GLN A 185 -7.23 -0.10 -20.37
N GLN A 186 -8.40 0.06 -19.73
CA GLN A 186 -8.77 1.31 -19.06
C GLN A 186 -7.91 1.55 -17.81
N ARG A 187 -7.58 0.50 -17.05
CA ARG A 187 -6.69 0.55 -15.88
C ARG A 187 -5.28 0.99 -16.27
N GLU A 188 -4.71 0.37 -17.29
CA GLU A 188 -3.39 0.73 -17.82
C GLU A 188 -3.33 2.22 -18.25
N LYS A 189 -4.36 2.72 -18.93
CA LYS A 189 -4.43 4.13 -19.38
C LYS A 189 -4.71 5.14 -18.27
N SER A 190 -5.27 4.71 -17.14
CA SER A 190 -5.72 5.61 -16.08
C SER A 190 -4.85 5.58 -14.82
N LEU A 191 -3.91 4.63 -14.71
CA LEU A 191 -3.09 4.42 -13.52
C LEU A 191 -2.35 5.69 -13.08
N SER A 192 -1.72 6.42 -14.02
CA SER A 192 -1.06 7.70 -13.72
C SER A 192 -2.02 8.75 -13.16
N ALA A 193 -3.21 8.86 -13.76
CA ALA A 193 -4.22 9.81 -13.31
C ALA A 193 -4.75 9.46 -11.91
N ILE A 194 -4.90 8.17 -11.59
CA ILE A 194 -5.25 7.70 -10.25
C ILE A 194 -4.16 8.07 -9.24
N ALA A 195 -2.89 7.80 -9.55
CA ALA A 195 -1.76 8.15 -8.69
C ALA A 195 -1.70 9.67 -8.40
N MET A 196 -1.96 10.49 -9.42
CA MET A 196 -2.01 11.95 -9.28
C MET A 196 -3.20 12.42 -8.44
N LYS A 197 -4.39 11.84 -8.63
CA LYS A 197 -5.60 12.20 -7.85
C LYS A 197 -5.42 11.98 -6.34
N LEU A 198 -4.75 10.89 -5.96
CA LEU A 198 -4.51 10.56 -4.55
C LEU A 198 -3.60 11.59 -3.87
N THR A 199 -2.61 12.09 -4.61
CA THR A 199 -1.54 12.94 -4.08
C THR A 199 -1.87 14.44 -4.17
N LEU A 200 -2.48 14.90 -5.25
CA LEU A 200 -2.68 16.33 -5.48
C LEU A 200 -3.76 16.98 -4.61
N GLN A 201 -4.70 16.20 -4.07
CA GLN A 201 -5.88 16.74 -3.37
C GLN A 201 -6.55 17.87 -4.18
N ASP A 202 -6.77 17.60 -5.46
CA ASP A 202 -7.28 18.55 -6.47
C ASP A 202 -8.71 19.05 -6.17
N SER A 203 -9.26 19.88 -7.06
CA SER A 203 -10.59 20.45 -6.88
C SER A 203 -11.71 19.41 -6.75
N GLU A 204 -11.57 18.25 -7.41
CA GLU A 204 -12.52 17.13 -7.28
C GLU A 204 -12.46 16.54 -5.87
N TYR A 205 -11.26 16.24 -5.37
CA TYR A 205 -11.07 15.79 -4.00
C TYR A 205 -11.56 16.83 -2.98
N GLN A 206 -11.26 18.12 -3.16
CA GLN A 206 -11.70 19.16 -2.23
C GLN A 206 -13.24 19.30 -2.21
N ALA A 207 -13.89 19.19 -3.37
CA ALA A 207 -15.34 19.17 -3.46
C ALA A 207 -15.93 17.95 -2.73
N PHE A 208 -15.34 16.77 -2.94
CA PHE A 208 -15.74 15.54 -2.25
C PHE A 208 -15.56 15.66 -0.72
N ARG A 209 -14.40 16.11 -0.26
CA ARG A 209 -14.10 16.32 1.16
C ARG A 209 -15.11 17.27 1.83
N LYS A 210 -15.51 18.35 1.15
CA LYS A 210 -16.56 19.26 1.66
C LYS A 210 -17.91 18.55 1.86
N GLN A 211 -18.26 17.61 0.99
CA GLN A 211 -19.50 16.82 1.14
C GLN A 211 -19.39 15.90 2.36
N VAL A 212 -18.26 15.22 2.55
CA VAL A 212 -18.03 14.36 3.72
C VAL A 212 -18.09 15.16 5.03
N ILE A 213 -17.45 16.33 5.08
CA ILE A 213 -17.52 17.23 6.25
C ILE A 213 -18.96 17.67 6.52
N SER A 214 -19.71 18.02 5.47
CA SER A 214 -21.11 18.45 5.60
C SER A 214 -21.99 17.31 6.14
N ALA A 215 -21.72 16.07 5.74
CA ALA A 215 -22.42 14.88 6.25
C ALA A 215 -22.03 14.55 7.70
N ALA A 216 -20.79 14.80 8.09
CA ALA A 216 -20.29 14.55 9.45
C ALA A 216 -20.79 15.56 10.50
N THR A 217 -21.03 16.81 10.06
CA THR A 217 -21.33 17.94 10.96
C THR A 217 -22.58 17.74 11.84
N PRO A 218 -23.74 17.31 11.31
CA PRO A 218 -24.94 17.12 12.14
C PRO A 218 -24.77 16.08 13.26
N GLY A 219 -23.98 15.03 13.00
CA GLY A 219 -23.71 13.95 13.94
C GLY A 219 -22.53 14.21 14.89
N LYS A 220 -21.74 15.27 14.65
CA LYS A 220 -20.45 15.52 15.33
C LYS A 220 -19.48 14.33 15.27
N GLN A 221 -19.56 13.56 14.19
CA GLN A 221 -18.69 12.40 13.98
C GLN A 221 -17.40 12.85 13.28
N PRO A 222 -16.26 12.21 13.56
CA PRO A 222 -15.07 12.37 12.74
C PRO A 222 -15.33 12.02 11.27
N ILE A 223 -14.72 12.74 10.33
CA ILE A 223 -15.00 12.56 8.90
C ILE A 223 -14.69 11.15 8.39
N HIS A 224 -13.75 10.45 9.02
CA HIS A 224 -13.35 9.10 8.63
C HIS A 224 -14.35 8.01 9.05
N GLU A 225 -15.27 8.32 9.98
CA GLU A 225 -16.35 7.40 10.39
C GLU A 225 -17.56 7.46 9.45
N ILE A 226 -17.59 8.43 8.54
CA ILE A 226 -18.69 8.55 7.57
C ILE A 226 -18.59 7.42 6.56
N GLY A 227 -19.52 6.47 6.65
CA GLY A 227 -19.60 5.36 5.70
C GLY A 227 -20.09 5.82 4.32
N ILE A 228 -19.58 5.16 3.28
CA ILE A 228 -20.20 5.21 1.95
C ILE A 228 -21.22 4.07 1.80
N GLN A 229 -22.27 4.28 1.00
CA GLN A 229 -23.28 3.24 0.76
C GLN A 229 -22.84 2.19 -0.27
N ALA A 230 -21.75 2.44 -1.01
CA ALA A 230 -21.29 1.51 -2.03
C ALA A 230 -20.63 0.27 -1.41
N LYS A 231 -20.92 -0.89 -1.98
CA LYS A 231 -20.35 -2.16 -1.56
C LYS A 231 -19.24 -2.58 -2.51
N TYR A 232 -18.15 -3.07 -1.95
CA TYR A 232 -17.12 -3.78 -2.71
C TYR A 232 -17.68 -5.11 -3.22
N PRO A 233 -17.24 -5.59 -4.39
CA PRO A 233 -17.60 -6.93 -4.83
C PRO A 233 -16.97 -7.98 -3.91
N GLU A 234 -17.62 -9.13 -3.80
CA GLU A 234 -17.10 -10.27 -3.02
C GLU A 234 -15.83 -10.85 -3.65
N GLN A 235 -15.70 -10.72 -4.98
CA GLN A 235 -14.55 -11.20 -5.75
C GLN A 235 -13.99 -10.07 -6.60
N VAL A 236 -12.66 -9.95 -6.58
CA VAL A 236 -11.91 -9.03 -7.44
C VAL A 236 -11.17 -9.87 -8.47
N GLU A 237 -11.35 -9.53 -9.74
CA GLU A 237 -10.53 -10.09 -10.81
C GLU A 237 -9.17 -9.40 -10.78
N TRP A 238 -8.12 -10.14 -10.39
CA TRP A 238 -6.77 -9.62 -10.22
C TRP A 238 -5.99 -9.54 -11.52
#